data_AF-A0AAW0VNT0-F1
#
_entry.id   AF-A0AAW0VNT0-F1
#
_cell.length_a   1.000
_cell.length_b   1.000
_cell.length_c   1.000
_cell.angle_alpha   90.00
_cell.angle_beta   90.00
_cell.angle_gamma   90.00
#
_symmetry.space_group_name_H-M   'P 1'
#
loop_
_entity.id
_entity.type
_entity.pdbx_description
1 polymer ?
#
loop_
_entity_poly.entity_id
_entity_poly.type
_entity_poly.pdbx_seq_one_letter_code
_entity_poly.pdbx_strand_id
1 'polypeptide(L)'
;PRVARRFSTYQNYIDGGYMTANEKIIFELMDKQTSHHKIWMPLVWASLVATQARKEGRCPDDYALNSIIREVTKLRYNCGKLQEYHTMSVPLVYTQVVTMATYSYFGFSILGRQFLDPSQGYDNHTIDFYVPIFTFLQFIFYMGWLKVAESLLNPFGDDDDDFDTNDFLDRHLEVSYMIVDVMHKMYPDVLTECVKEDTTNVDVTSNNVNENISKEMLTNKTN
;
A
#
# COMPACT_ATOMS: atom_id res chain seq x y z
N PRO A 1 -5.52 4.76 8.24
CA PRO A 1 -5.00 4.12 7.01
C PRO A 1 -5.34 2.62 6.97
N ARG A 2 -5.71 2.09 5.79
CA ARG A 2 -6.14 0.70 5.58
C ARG A 2 -5.16 -0.33 6.15
N VAL A 3 -3.87 -0.16 5.85
CA VAL A 3 -2.79 -1.05 6.30
C VAL A 3 -2.66 -1.07 7.83
N ALA A 4 -2.82 0.08 8.50
CA ALA A 4 -2.71 0.15 9.96
C ALA A 4 -3.83 -0.62 10.67
N ARG A 5 -5.03 -0.72 10.06
CA ARG A 5 -6.12 -1.55 10.59
C ARG A 5 -5.85 -3.04 10.38
N ARG A 6 -5.30 -3.40 9.21
CA ARG A 6 -4.91 -4.79 8.90
C ARG A 6 -3.77 -5.28 9.81
N PHE A 7 -2.79 -4.44 10.08
CA PHE A 7 -1.59 -4.76 10.85
C PHE A 7 -1.48 -3.94 12.14
N SER A 8 -2.50 -4.07 13.00
CA SER A 8 -2.58 -3.31 14.25
C SER A 8 -1.63 -3.82 15.34
N THR A 9 -1.30 -5.11 15.31
CA THR A 9 -0.40 -5.76 16.27
C THR A 9 0.69 -6.55 15.55
N TYR A 10 1.82 -6.79 16.23
CA TYR A 10 2.87 -7.67 15.68
C TYR A 10 2.37 -9.09 15.37
N GLN A 11 1.31 -9.56 16.04
CA GLN A 11 0.72 -10.84 15.71
C GLN A 11 0.12 -10.85 14.30
N ASN A 12 -0.51 -9.75 13.87
CA ASN A 12 -1.06 -9.67 12.51
C ASN A 12 0.02 -9.75 11.43
N TYR A 13 1.25 -9.28 11.71
CA TYR A 13 2.37 -9.43 10.79
C TYR A 13 2.82 -10.90 10.68
N ILE A 14 2.76 -11.66 11.79
CA ILE A 14 3.04 -13.10 11.78
C ILE A 14 1.96 -13.85 11.00
N ASP A 15 0.69 -13.58 11.32
CA ASP A 15 -0.44 -14.24 10.67
C ASP A 15 -0.47 -13.95 9.16
N GLY A 16 -0.01 -12.75 8.76
CA GLY A 16 0.17 -12.36 7.36
C GLY A 16 1.47 -12.85 6.70
N GLY A 17 2.34 -13.56 7.42
CA GLY A 17 3.60 -14.10 6.87
C GLY A 17 4.74 -13.09 6.69
N TYR A 18 4.61 -11.86 7.19
CA TYR A 18 5.63 -10.80 7.08
C TYR A 18 6.71 -10.86 8.16
N MET A 19 6.45 -11.55 9.26
CA MET A 19 7.34 -11.61 10.42
C MET A 19 7.30 -13.00 11.04
N THR A 20 8.44 -13.48 11.53
CA THR A 20 8.52 -14.72 12.32
C THR A 20 8.28 -14.46 13.80
N ALA A 21 7.92 -15.51 14.55
CA ALA A 21 7.76 -15.41 16.01
C ALA A 21 9.04 -14.94 16.73
N ASN A 22 10.21 -15.32 16.22
CA ASN A 22 11.50 -14.90 16.79
C ASN A 22 11.76 -13.41 16.55
N GLU A 23 11.47 -12.91 15.35
CA GLU A 23 11.63 -11.48 15.03
C GLU A 23 10.70 -10.61 15.87
N LYS A 24 9.46 -11.06 16.11
CA LYS A 24 8.53 -10.37 17.01
C LYS A 24 9.12 -10.15 18.40
N ILE A 25 9.75 -11.17 19.00
CA ILE A 25 10.38 -11.05 20.32
C ILE A 25 11.46 -9.95 20.31
N ILE A 26 12.23 -9.84 19.23
CA ILE A 26 13.27 -8.81 19.11
C ILE A 26 12.64 -7.42 18.95
N PHE A 27 11.56 -7.29 18.18
CA PHE A 27 10.81 -6.04 18.05
C PHE A 27 10.26 -5.57 19.41
N GLU A 28 9.63 -6.47 20.16
CA GLU A 28 9.09 -6.19 21.50
C GLU A 28 10.19 -5.82 22.51
N LEU A 29 11.37 -6.42 22.40
CA LEU A 29 12.53 -6.03 23.21
C LEU A 29 12.98 -4.60 22.87
N MET A 30 13.03 -4.27 21.58
CA MET A 30 13.47 -2.96 21.10
C MET A 30 12.44 -1.85 21.34
N ASP A 31 11.16 -2.18 21.48
CA ASP A 31 10.14 -1.23 21.92
C ASP A 31 10.41 -0.68 23.32
N LYS A 32 11.04 -1.46 24.19
CA LYS A 32 11.47 -1.01 25.52
C LYS A 32 12.65 -0.04 25.47
N GLN A 33 13.42 -0.02 24.38
CA GLN A 33 14.63 0.80 24.24
C GLN A 33 14.35 2.13 23.57
N THR A 34 13.39 2.19 22.64
CA THR A 34 13.08 3.41 21.91
C THR A 34 11.61 3.47 21.52
N SER A 35 11.01 4.65 21.68
CA SER A 35 9.66 4.97 21.22
C SER A 35 9.59 5.31 19.73
N HIS A 36 10.74 5.43 19.05
CA HIS A 36 10.77 5.71 17.61
C HIS A 36 10.37 4.49 16.77
N HIS A 37 9.84 4.76 15.58
CA HIS A 37 9.42 3.75 14.62
C HIS A 37 10.61 2.90 14.14
N LYS A 38 10.40 1.59 13.96
CA LYS A 38 11.47 0.60 13.77
C LYS A 38 11.54 -0.02 12.37
N ILE A 39 11.01 0.70 11.37
CA ILE A 39 11.13 0.33 9.93
C ILE A 39 12.57 0.07 9.48
N TRP A 40 13.55 0.63 10.20
CA TRP A 40 14.97 0.46 9.91
C TRP A 40 15.51 -0.92 10.30
N MET A 41 14.89 -1.62 11.25
CA MET A 41 15.43 -2.89 11.79
C MET A 41 15.51 -4.01 10.74
N PRO A 42 14.43 -4.34 10.00
CA PRO A 42 14.49 -5.40 9.01
C PRO A 42 15.48 -5.09 7.87
N LEU A 43 15.65 -3.82 7.52
CA LEU A 43 16.59 -3.38 6.49
C LEU A 43 18.06 -3.55 6.92
N VAL A 44 18.35 -3.29 8.20
CA VAL A 44 19.65 -3.60 8.80
C VAL A 44 19.88 -5.11 8.81
N TRP A 45 18.90 -5.91 9.23
CA TRP A 45 19.01 -7.37 9.21
C TRP A 45 19.23 -7.92 7.80
N ALA A 46 18.50 -7.44 6.80
CA ALA A 46 18.71 -7.82 5.40
C ALA A 46 20.15 -7.55 4.92
N SER A 47 20.72 -6.40 5.30
CA SER A 47 22.10 -6.04 4.96
C SER A 47 23.12 -6.94 5.66
N LEU A 48 22.87 -7.30 6.92
CA LEU A 48 23.69 -8.24 7.69
C LEU A 48 23.63 -9.65 7.11
N VAL A 49 22.44 -10.13 6.74
CA VAL A 49 22.26 -11.44 6.09
C VAL A 49 23.00 -11.48 4.75
N ALA A 50 22.93 -10.44 3.93
CA ALA A 50 23.68 -10.36 2.68
C ALA A 50 25.20 -10.42 2.92
N THR A 51 25.69 -9.69 3.93
CA THR A 51 27.11 -9.71 4.32
C THR A 51 27.54 -11.09 4.81
N GLN A 52 26.69 -11.78 5.57
CA GLN A 52 26.95 -13.13 6.05
C GLN A 52 26.96 -14.14 4.89
N ALA A 53 26.02 -14.04 3.95
CA ALA A 53 25.99 -14.87 2.75
C ALA A 53 27.27 -14.74 1.91
N ARG A 54 27.88 -13.55 1.88
CA ARG A 54 29.20 -13.33 1.26
C ARG A 54 30.32 -14.06 2.00
N LYS A 55 30.36 -13.98 3.33
CA LYS A 55 31.35 -14.70 4.16
C LYS A 55 31.24 -16.22 3.99
N GLU A 56 30.02 -16.73 3.81
CA GLU A 56 29.73 -18.15 3.57
C GLU A 56 29.95 -18.60 2.13
N GLY A 57 30.36 -17.69 1.23
CA GLY A 57 30.59 -18.02 -0.19
C GLY A 57 29.33 -18.25 -1.01
N ARG A 58 28.13 -17.93 -0.49
CA ARG A 58 26.85 -17.99 -1.23
C ARG A 58 26.68 -16.82 -2.21
N CYS A 59 27.31 -15.68 -1.91
CA CYS A 59 27.41 -14.54 -2.80
C CYS A 59 28.74 -14.60 -3.58
N PRO A 60 28.72 -14.52 -4.92
CA PRO A 60 29.88 -14.83 -5.77
C PRO A 60 31.05 -13.86 -5.56
N ASP A 61 30.77 -12.56 -5.44
CA ASP A 61 31.79 -11.53 -5.35
C ASP A 61 31.33 -10.29 -4.58
N ASP A 62 32.26 -9.39 -4.29
CA ASP A 62 32.00 -8.16 -3.54
C ASP A 62 31.17 -7.15 -4.33
N TYR A 63 31.19 -7.23 -5.67
CA TYR A 63 30.38 -6.37 -6.52
C TYR A 63 28.89 -6.74 -6.42
N ALA A 64 28.57 -8.03 -6.44
CA ALA A 64 27.23 -8.56 -6.21
C ALA A 64 26.71 -8.18 -4.82
N LEU A 65 27.55 -8.31 -3.77
CA LEU A 65 27.20 -7.85 -2.42
C LEU A 65 26.89 -6.34 -2.40
N ASN A 66 27.76 -5.52 -2.99
CA ASN A 66 27.55 -4.07 -3.04
C ASN A 66 26.27 -3.70 -3.81
N SER A 67 25.93 -4.45 -4.86
CA SER A 67 24.68 -4.26 -5.60
C SER A 67 23.45 -4.54 -4.71
N ILE A 68 23.45 -5.65 -3.96
CA ILE A 68 22.38 -5.99 -3.02
C ILE A 68 22.24 -4.90 -1.94
N ILE A 69 23.34 -4.52 -1.29
CA ILE A 69 23.34 -3.48 -0.25
C ILE A 69 22.82 -2.14 -0.80
N ARG A 70 23.19 -1.79 -2.04
CA ARG A 70 22.71 -0.57 -2.70
C ARG A 70 21.19 -0.59 -2.89
N GLU A 71 20.62 -1.69 -3.36
CA GLU A 71 19.16 -1.79 -3.53
C GLU A 71 18.42 -1.79 -2.19
N VAL A 72 18.96 -2.45 -1.15
CA VAL A 72 18.41 -2.36 0.22
C VAL A 72 18.44 -0.92 0.75
N THR A 73 19.54 -0.19 0.48
CA THR A 73 19.66 1.23 0.88
C THR A 73 18.69 2.12 0.11
N LYS A 74 18.44 1.83 -1.16
CA LYS A 74 17.43 2.53 -1.97
C LYS A 74 16.02 2.28 -1.44
N LEU A 75 15.69 1.05 -1.03
CA LEU A 75 14.44 0.74 -0.36
C LEU A 75 14.31 1.53 0.96
N ARG A 76 15.38 1.57 1.77
CA ARG A 76 15.42 2.37 3.00
C ARG A 76 15.14 3.85 2.74
N TYR A 77 15.73 4.42 1.70
CA TYR A 77 15.50 5.80 1.31
C TYR A 77 14.04 6.05 0.94
N ASN A 78 13.42 5.17 0.15
CA ASN A 78 12.00 5.30 -0.23
C ASN A 78 11.07 5.20 0.99
N CYS A 79 11.32 4.28 1.93
CA CYS A 79 10.58 4.21 3.19
C CYS A 79 10.76 5.50 4.02
N GLY A 80 11.96 6.07 4.03
CA GLY A 80 12.26 7.35 4.68
C GLY A 80 11.46 8.50 4.08
N LYS A 81 11.41 8.61 2.74
CA LYS A 81 10.58 9.62 2.06
C LYS A 81 9.11 9.50 2.42
N LEU A 82 8.58 8.27 2.49
CA LEU A 82 7.18 8.06 2.89
C LEU A 82 6.94 8.57 4.32
N GLN A 83 7.88 8.32 5.23
CA GLN A 83 7.82 8.86 6.59
C GLN A 83 7.91 10.39 6.62
N GLU A 84 8.75 10.99 5.78
CA GLU A 84 8.86 12.45 5.64
C GLU A 84 7.55 13.07 5.17
N TYR A 85 6.88 12.51 4.16
CA TYR A 85 5.58 13.00 3.70
C TYR A 85 4.50 12.92 4.79
N HIS A 86 4.55 11.90 5.65
CA HIS A 86 3.63 11.79 6.78
C HIS A 86 3.95 12.78 7.90
N THR A 87 5.23 12.97 8.23
CA THR A 87 5.65 13.87 9.32
C THR A 87 5.54 15.34 8.93
N MET A 88 5.89 15.68 7.68
CA MET A 88 5.88 17.04 7.15
C MET A 88 4.69 17.21 6.20
N SER A 89 3.51 17.43 6.78
CA SER A 89 2.31 17.74 6.02
C SER A 89 2.35 19.17 5.45
N VAL A 90 1.50 19.43 4.44
CA VAL A 90 1.28 20.78 3.92
C VAL A 90 0.95 21.72 5.09
N PRO A 91 1.61 22.89 5.21
CA PRO A 91 1.35 23.80 6.31
C PRO A 91 -0.14 24.11 6.45
N LEU A 92 -0.67 23.94 7.66
CA LEU A 92 -2.10 24.08 7.95
C LEU A 92 -2.67 25.44 7.50
N VAL A 93 -1.88 26.50 7.57
CA VAL A 93 -2.29 27.83 7.13
C VAL A 93 -2.63 27.88 5.63
N TYR A 94 -1.98 27.06 4.79
CA TYR A 94 -2.26 27.05 3.35
C TYR A 94 -3.64 26.46 3.05
N THR A 95 -3.98 25.33 3.66
CA THR A 95 -5.30 24.74 3.49
C THR A 95 -6.38 25.67 4.04
N GLN A 96 -6.15 26.26 5.22
CA GLN A 96 -7.08 27.22 5.83
C GLN A 96 -7.35 28.45 4.95
N VAL A 97 -6.30 29.08 4.40
CA VAL A 97 -6.45 30.29 3.57
C VAL A 97 -7.26 29.99 2.31
N VAL A 98 -6.98 28.87 1.64
CA VAL A 98 -7.68 28.48 0.40
C VAL A 98 -9.14 28.13 0.69
N THR A 99 -9.42 27.38 1.76
CA THR A 99 -10.79 27.06 2.17
C THR A 99 -11.55 28.34 2.55
N MET A 100 -10.96 29.22 3.35
CA MET A 100 -11.58 30.49 3.74
C MET A 100 -11.88 31.39 2.55
N ALA A 101 -10.95 31.51 1.59
CA ALA A 101 -11.16 32.30 0.39
C ALA A 101 -12.33 31.76 -0.46
N THR A 102 -12.35 30.44 -0.70
CA THR A 102 -13.39 29.77 -1.48
C THR A 102 -14.76 29.89 -0.78
N TYR A 103 -14.81 29.65 0.52
CA TYR A 103 -16.06 29.69 1.29
C TYR A 103 -16.59 31.11 1.44
N SER A 104 -15.71 32.10 1.67
CA SER A 104 -16.11 33.51 1.74
C SER A 104 -16.65 34.00 0.40
N TYR A 105 -16.01 33.63 -0.72
CA TYR A 105 -16.51 33.95 -2.06
C TYR A 105 -17.94 33.47 -2.26
N PHE A 106 -18.24 32.22 -1.90
CA PHE A 106 -19.61 31.70 -2.01
C PHE A 106 -20.56 32.25 -0.95
N GLY A 107 -20.08 32.52 0.26
CA GLY A 107 -20.85 33.18 1.32
C GLY A 107 -21.39 34.54 0.87
N PHE A 108 -20.55 35.36 0.24
CA PHE A 108 -20.99 36.63 -0.37
C PHE A 108 -21.81 36.42 -1.65
N SER A 109 -21.47 35.42 -2.47
CA SER A 109 -22.23 35.12 -3.70
C SER A 109 -23.67 34.72 -3.42
N ILE A 110 -23.95 34.05 -2.30
CA ILE A 110 -25.32 33.70 -1.88
C ILE A 110 -26.18 34.97 -1.73
N LEU A 111 -25.62 36.06 -1.21
CA LEU A 111 -26.34 37.32 -1.06
C LEU A 111 -26.30 38.17 -2.34
N GLY A 112 -25.12 38.28 -2.96
CA GLY A 112 -24.88 39.19 -4.07
C GLY A 112 -25.34 38.71 -5.44
N ARG A 113 -25.71 37.43 -5.59
CA ARG A 113 -26.22 36.87 -6.85
C ARG A 113 -27.68 36.44 -6.79
N GLN A 114 -28.43 36.96 -5.82
CA GLN A 114 -29.87 36.83 -5.81
C GLN A 114 -30.46 37.64 -6.97
N PHE A 115 -31.48 37.10 -7.63
CA PHE A 115 -32.27 37.89 -8.58
C PHE A 115 -33.12 38.88 -7.79
N LEU A 116 -32.91 40.17 -8.03
CA LEU A 116 -33.69 41.25 -7.43
C LEU A 116 -34.95 41.53 -8.26
N ASP A 117 -35.94 42.16 -7.64
CA ASP A 117 -37.17 42.58 -8.31
C ASP A 117 -36.86 43.51 -9.50
N PRO A 118 -37.11 43.08 -10.75
CA PRO A 118 -36.79 43.89 -11.93
C PRO A 118 -37.56 45.21 -12.00
N SER A 119 -38.71 45.32 -11.30
CA SER A 119 -39.52 46.54 -11.28
C SER A 119 -38.85 47.71 -10.55
N GLN A 120 -37.87 47.43 -9.69
CA GLN A 120 -37.13 48.46 -8.94
C GLN A 120 -36.00 49.11 -9.75
N GLY A 121 -35.70 48.61 -10.95
CA GLY A 121 -34.77 49.25 -11.88
C GLY A 121 -33.30 49.25 -11.42
N TYR A 122 -32.88 48.25 -10.65
CA TYR A 122 -31.49 48.10 -10.24
C TYR A 122 -30.57 47.78 -11.43
N ASP A 123 -29.42 48.47 -11.49
CA ASP A 123 -28.42 48.25 -12.54
C ASP A 123 -27.95 46.78 -12.54
N ASN A 124 -27.86 46.19 -13.74
CA ASN A 124 -27.48 44.79 -13.98
C ASN A 124 -28.40 43.71 -13.35
N HIS A 125 -29.59 44.07 -12.85
CA HIS A 125 -30.59 43.15 -12.30
C HIS A 125 -31.94 43.30 -13.01
N THR A 126 -31.93 43.19 -14.34
CA THR A 126 -33.13 43.40 -15.18
C THR A 126 -33.91 42.12 -15.49
N ILE A 127 -33.35 40.94 -15.19
CA ILE A 127 -33.91 39.63 -15.53
C ILE A 127 -33.88 38.74 -14.28
N ASP A 128 -34.99 38.06 -14.01
CA ASP A 128 -35.11 37.03 -12.97
C ASP A 128 -35.32 35.66 -13.62
N PHE A 129 -34.31 34.79 -13.51
CA PHE A 129 -34.38 33.40 -14.00
C PHE A 129 -34.87 32.41 -12.93
N TYR A 130 -35.12 32.87 -11.69
CA TYR A 130 -35.41 32.08 -10.49
C TYR A 130 -34.27 31.13 -10.05
N VAL A 131 -33.63 30.42 -11.00
CA VAL A 131 -32.53 29.50 -10.78
C VAL A 131 -31.22 30.10 -11.30
N PRO A 132 -30.22 30.36 -10.44
CA PRO A 132 -28.96 30.97 -10.85
C PRO A 132 -27.98 29.93 -11.44
N ILE A 133 -28.28 29.41 -12.63
CA ILE A 133 -27.55 28.30 -13.29
C ILE A 133 -26.03 28.58 -13.38
N PHE A 134 -25.63 29.78 -13.80
CA PHE A 134 -24.20 30.12 -13.92
C PHE A 134 -23.47 30.18 -12.57
N THR A 135 -24.17 30.59 -11.51
CA THR A 135 -23.62 30.58 -10.15
C THR A 135 -23.43 29.15 -9.66
N PHE A 136 -24.36 28.24 -9.96
CA PHE A 136 -24.18 26.82 -9.67
C PHE A 136 -23.04 26.18 -10.46
N LEU A 137 -22.88 26.52 -11.75
CA LEU A 137 -21.72 26.07 -12.51
C LEU A 137 -20.41 26.57 -11.89
N GLN A 138 -20.31 27.86 -11.53
CA GLN A 138 -19.15 28.39 -10.81
C GLN A 138 -18.90 27.66 -9.49
N PHE A 139 -19.96 27.36 -8.74
CA PHE A 139 -19.86 26.57 -7.51
C PHE A 139 -19.23 25.20 -7.77
N ILE A 140 -19.73 24.45 -8.74
CA ILE A 140 -19.18 23.13 -9.09
C ILE A 140 -17.70 23.23 -9.48
N PHE A 141 -17.31 24.24 -10.27
CA PHE A 141 -15.92 24.41 -10.67
C PHE A 141 -15.00 24.73 -9.49
N TYR A 142 -15.29 25.77 -8.70
CA TYR A 142 -14.39 26.19 -7.62
C TYR A 142 -14.40 25.24 -6.42
N MET A 143 -15.57 24.75 -6.01
CA MET A 143 -15.65 23.75 -4.93
C MET A 143 -15.13 22.40 -5.39
N GLY A 144 -15.39 22.00 -6.64
CA GLY A 144 -14.81 20.79 -7.22
C GLY A 144 -13.29 20.85 -7.23
N TRP A 145 -12.70 21.98 -7.62
CA TRP A 145 -11.25 22.15 -7.59
C TRP A 145 -10.67 22.10 -6.17
N LEU A 146 -11.36 22.72 -5.19
CA LEU A 146 -10.98 22.58 -3.78
C LEU A 146 -11.03 21.10 -3.32
N LYS A 147 -12.09 20.37 -3.71
CA LYS A 147 -12.27 18.96 -3.35
C LYS A 147 -11.20 18.03 -3.95
N VAL A 148 -10.75 18.31 -5.17
CA VAL A 148 -9.61 17.58 -5.77
C VAL A 148 -8.33 17.78 -4.94
N ALA A 149 -8.08 18.99 -4.44
CA ALA A 149 -6.91 19.21 -3.58
C ALA A 149 -7.06 18.51 -2.21
N GLU A 150 -8.28 18.47 -1.67
CA GLU A 150 -8.57 17.78 -0.40
C GLU A 150 -8.36 16.25 -0.51
N SER A 151 -8.82 15.61 -1.59
CA SER A 151 -8.65 14.16 -1.77
C SER A 151 -7.17 13.77 -1.92
N LEU A 152 -6.38 14.59 -2.61
CA LEU A 152 -4.94 14.34 -2.79
C LEU A 152 -4.08 14.66 -1.58
N LEU A 153 -4.65 15.28 -0.53
CA LEU A 153 -3.89 15.66 0.66
C LEU A 153 -3.38 14.44 1.44
N ASN A 154 -4.14 13.34 1.43
CA ASN A 154 -3.76 12.09 2.06
C ASN A 154 -4.13 10.89 1.18
N PRO A 155 -3.28 10.50 0.21
CA PRO A 155 -3.57 9.43 -0.74
C PRO A 155 -3.50 8.00 -0.13
N PHE A 156 -3.28 7.89 1.18
CA PHE A 156 -3.21 6.64 1.95
C PHE A 156 -4.42 6.47 2.88
N GLY A 157 -5.48 7.20 2.61
CA GLY A 157 -6.72 7.19 3.38
C GLY A 157 -7.59 5.98 3.09
N ASP A 158 -8.89 6.25 2.98
CA ASP A 158 -9.94 5.29 2.72
C ASP A 158 -10.85 5.67 1.55
N ASP A 159 -10.50 6.72 0.81
CA ASP A 159 -11.28 7.17 -0.33
C ASP A 159 -11.14 6.20 -1.51
N ASP A 160 -12.08 6.28 -2.46
CA ASP A 160 -12.11 5.38 -3.62
C ASP A 160 -10.88 5.55 -4.54
N ASP A 161 -10.35 6.78 -4.60
CA ASP A 161 -9.19 7.14 -5.42
C ASP A 161 -7.83 7.00 -4.68
N ASP A 162 -7.84 6.55 -3.42
CA ASP A 162 -6.62 6.33 -2.63
C ASP A 162 -5.85 5.09 -3.10
N PHE A 163 -4.55 5.05 -2.79
CA PHE A 163 -3.72 3.89 -3.13
C PHE A 163 -4.18 2.61 -2.41
N ASP A 164 -4.43 1.54 -3.18
CA ASP A 164 -4.66 0.21 -2.63
C ASP A 164 -3.36 -0.45 -2.14
N THR A 165 -2.93 0.02 -0.97
CA THR A 165 -1.69 -0.41 -0.33
C THR A 165 -1.71 -1.84 0.18
N ASN A 166 -2.88 -2.42 0.45
CA ASN A 166 -2.97 -3.83 0.86
C ASN A 166 -2.70 -4.76 -0.32
N ASP A 167 -3.31 -4.48 -1.47
CA ASP A 167 -3.08 -5.25 -2.71
C ASP A 167 -1.60 -5.22 -3.10
N PHE A 168 -0.98 -4.03 -3.08
CA PHE A 168 0.46 -3.92 -3.36
C PHE A 168 1.31 -4.74 -2.39
N LEU A 169 0.94 -4.80 -1.11
CA LEU A 169 1.71 -5.55 -0.12
C LEU A 169 1.58 -7.06 -0.32
N ASP A 170 0.38 -7.55 -0.62
CA ASP A 170 0.12 -8.97 -0.87
C ASP A 170 0.83 -9.43 -2.15
N ARG A 171 0.66 -8.66 -3.23
CA ARG A 171 1.31 -8.89 -4.52
C ARG A 171 2.84 -8.87 -4.40
N HIS A 172 3.41 -7.93 -3.65
CA HIS A 172 4.86 -7.89 -3.47
C HIS A 172 5.40 -9.08 -2.67
N LEU A 173 4.70 -9.50 -1.61
CA LEU A 173 5.13 -10.65 -0.83
C LEU A 173 5.16 -11.90 -1.70
N GLU A 174 4.05 -12.22 -2.36
CA GLU A 174 3.90 -13.40 -3.21
C GLU A 174 4.92 -13.43 -4.35
N VAL A 175 5.00 -12.34 -5.13
CA VAL A 175 5.90 -12.26 -6.29
C VAL A 175 7.37 -12.30 -5.87
N SER A 176 7.72 -11.68 -4.74
CA SER A 176 9.12 -11.68 -4.28
C SER A 176 9.60 -13.09 -3.92
N TYR A 177 8.78 -13.89 -3.25
CA TYR A 177 9.09 -15.30 -2.95
C TYR A 177 9.17 -16.14 -4.23
N MET A 178 8.24 -15.97 -5.17
CA MET A 178 8.28 -16.70 -6.44
C MET A 178 9.55 -16.42 -7.25
N ILE A 179 10.02 -15.17 -7.29
CA ILE A 179 11.23 -14.79 -8.02
C ILE A 179 12.48 -15.48 -7.44
N VAL A 180 12.59 -15.54 -6.10
CA VAL A 180 13.82 -16.04 -5.45
C VAL A 180 13.83 -17.53 -5.18
N ASP A 181 12.66 -18.19 -5.19
CA ASP A 181 12.53 -19.63 -4.93
C ASP A 181 12.25 -20.39 -6.23
N VAL A 182 11.04 -20.25 -6.79
CA VAL A 182 10.60 -20.97 -8.00
C VAL A 182 11.43 -20.58 -9.22
N MET A 183 11.69 -19.30 -9.43
CA MET A 183 12.43 -18.84 -10.62
C MET A 183 13.95 -18.90 -10.46
N HIS A 184 14.47 -19.35 -9.32
CA HIS A 184 15.91 -19.32 -9.08
C HIS A 184 16.67 -20.23 -10.05
N LYS A 185 17.48 -19.62 -10.93
CA LYS A 185 18.24 -20.32 -11.99
C LYS A 185 17.35 -21.14 -12.95
N MET A 186 16.06 -20.88 -12.97
CA MET A 186 15.14 -21.52 -13.90
C MET A 186 14.96 -20.67 -15.16
N TYR A 187 14.88 -21.33 -16.31
CA TYR A 187 14.59 -20.73 -17.61
C TYR A 187 13.55 -21.59 -18.34
N PRO A 188 12.86 -21.07 -19.39
CA PRO A 188 11.62 -21.66 -19.89
C PRO A 188 11.68 -23.16 -20.22
N ASP A 189 12.79 -23.64 -20.78
CA ASP A 189 12.94 -25.06 -21.14
C ASP A 189 12.97 -25.97 -19.89
N VAL A 190 13.73 -25.58 -18.86
CA VAL A 190 13.82 -26.30 -17.58
C VAL A 190 12.49 -26.29 -16.84
N LEU A 191 11.79 -25.15 -16.84
CA LEU A 191 10.45 -25.06 -16.24
C LEU A 191 9.46 -25.99 -16.94
N THR A 192 9.53 -26.07 -18.27
CA THR A 192 8.66 -26.94 -19.06
C THR A 192 8.92 -28.42 -18.76
N GLU A 193 10.18 -28.80 -18.50
CA GLU A 193 10.54 -30.16 -18.08
C GLU A 193 10.05 -30.48 -16.68
N CYS A 194 10.24 -29.59 -15.69
CA CYS A 194 9.71 -29.79 -14.33
C CYS A 194 8.19 -29.94 -14.32
N VAL A 195 7.45 -29.12 -15.08
CA VAL A 195 5.98 -29.22 -15.19
C VAL A 195 5.55 -30.53 -15.85
N LYS A 196 6.31 -31.02 -16.83
CA LYS A 196 6.06 -32.34 -17.46
C LYS A 196 6.33 -33.48 -16.46
N GLU A 197 7.39 -33.40 -15.68
CA GLU A 197 7.69 -34.40 -14.64
C GLU A 197 6.59 -34.43 -13.57
N ASP A 198 6.12 -33.28 -13.08
CA ASP A 198 5.03 -33.22 -12.11
C ASP A 198 3.71 -33.78 -12.67
N THR A 199 3.36 -33.46 -13.91
CA THR A 199 2.16 -34.04 -14.56
C THR A 199 2.27 -35.56 -14.74
N THR A 200 3.46 -36.07 -15.11
CA THR A 200 3.67 -37.53 -15.18
C THR A 200 3.67 -38.21 -13.81
N ASN A 201 4.15 -37.56 -12.74
CA ASN A 201 4.14 -38.09 -11.39
C ASN A 201 2.73 -38.14 -10.77
N VAL A 202 1.84 -37.20 -11.14
CA VAL A 202 0.42 -37.25 -10.78
C VAL A 202 -0.30 -38.42 -11.48
N ASP A 203 0.07 -38.74 -12.72
CA ASP A 203 -0.47 -39.90 -13.46
C ASP A 203 0.10 -41.25 -12.96
N VAL A 204 1.31 -41.27 -12.40
CA VAL A 204 1.91 -42.48 -11.79
C VAL A 204 1.40 -42.70 -10.36
N THR A 205 1.11 -41.63 -9.61
CA THR A 205 0.54 -41.76 -8.26
C THR A 205 -0.96 -42.07 -8.27
N SER A 206 -1.72 -41.65 -9.29
CA SER A 206 -3.13 -42.04 -9.43
C SER A 206 -3.35 -43.53 -9.72
N ASN A 207 -2.31 -44.28 -10.12
CA ASN A 207 -2.37 -45.74 -10.27
C ASN A 207 -2.02 -46.55 -9.00
N ASN A 208 -1.43 -45.94 -7.97
CA ASN A 208 -1.09 -46.64 -6.70
C ASN A 208 -1.75 -46.02 -5.45
N VAL A 209 -2.39 -44.86 -5.56
CA VAL A 209 -3.10 -44.20 -4.46
C VAL A 209 -4.53 -44.76 -4.27
N ASN A 210 -5.13 -45.36 -5.30
CA ASN A 210 -6.49 -45.91 -5.23
C ASN A 210 -6.64 -47.18 -4.38
N GLU A 211 -5.56 -47.86 -3.98
CA GLU A 211 -5.65 -49.02 -3.06
C GLU A 211 -5.31 -48.69 -1.59
N ASN A 212 -4.55 -47.62 -1.31
CA ASN A 212 -4.12 -47.31 0.06
C ASN A 212 -4.95 -46.21 0.75
N ILE A 213 -5.57 -45.27 0.01
CA ILE A 213 -6.44 -44.25 0.64
C ILE A 213 -7.76 -44.85 1.16
N SER A 214 -8.25 -45.95 0.58
CA SER A 214 -9.46 -46.61 1.09
C SER A 214 -9.26 -47.34 2.42
N LYS A 215 -8.02 -47.70 2.80
CA LYS A 215 -7.74 -48.41 4.06
C LYS A 215 -7.47 -47.45 5.23
N GLU A 216 -6.77 -46.33 5.02
CA GLU A 216 -6.46 -45.37 6.10
C GLU A 216 -7.65 -44.48 6.51
N MET A 217 -8.59 -44.17 5.60
CA MET A 217 -9.79 -43.41 5.97
C MET A 217 -10.82 -44.21 6.79
N LEU A 218 -10.76 -45.55 6.78
CA LEU A 218 -11.69 -46.40 7.53
C LEU A 218 -11.19 -46.74 8.95
N THR A 219 -9.89 -46.70 9.22
CA THR A 219 -9.33 -46.96 10.57
C THR A 219 -9.35 -45.75 11.50
N ASN A 220 -9.29 -44.52 10.98
CA ASN A 220 -9.28 -43.30 11.80
C ASN A 220 -10.68 -42.76 12.18
N LYS A 221 -11.75 -43.52 11.93
CA LYS A 221 -13.11 -43.22 12.42
C LYS A 221 -13.53 -44.02 13.65
N THR A 222 -12.67 -44.90 14.16
CA THR A 222 -12.89 -45.62 15.42
C THR A 222 -11.59 -45.67 16.21
N ASN A 223 -11.25 -44.55 16.85
CA ASN A 223 -10.59 -44.43 18.16
C ASN A 223 -10.45 -42.96 18.53
#